data_AF-A0A7C4HCD2-F1
#
_entry.id   AF-A0A7C4HCD2-F1
#
_cell.length_a   1.000
_cell.length_b   1.000
_cell.length_c   1.000
_cell.angle_alpha   90.00
_cell.angle_beta   90.00
_cell.angle_gamma   90.00
#
_symmetry.space_group_name_H-M   'P 1'
#
loop_
_entity.id
_entity.type
_entity.pdbx_description
1 polymer ?
#
loop_
_entity_poly.entity_id
_entity_poly.type
_entity_poly.pdbx_seq_one_letter_code
_entity_poly.pdbx_strand_id
1 'polypeptide(L)'
;MSNLRRDFGVDYSETPAEDYAFTLVAYEDEDGNIVLSEARTSWSFIGPGLRLTFEVLGPEYSVSINTLQQELNIFFSRNVKIPPSEEFVEKQAAEQGFNANDTE
;
A
#
# COMPACT_ATOMS: atom_id res chain seq x y z
N MET A 1 -25.49 31.22 11.65
CA MET A 1 -24.11 31.72 11.44
C MET A 1 -23.23 31.03 12.48
N SER A 2 -22.14 30.37 12.07
CA SER A 2 -21.26 29.62 12.97
C SER A 2 -20.64 30.53 14.04
N ASN A 3 -20.48 30.03 15.27
CA ASN A 3 -19.78 30.76 16.34
C ASN A 3 -18.34 31.13 15.92
N LEU A 4 -17.69 30.30 15.11
CA LEU A 4 -16.34 30.57 14.58
C LEU A 4 -16.31 31.78 13.64
N ARG A 5 -17.33 31.92 12.78
CA ARG A 5 -17.45 33.07 11.87
C ARG A 5 -17.72 34.36 12.63
N ARG A 6 -18.55 34.29 13.68
CA ARG A 6 -18.89 35.45 14.51
C ARG A 6 -17.73 35.90 15.39
N ASP A 7 -17.09 34.95 16.07
CA ASP A 7 -16.15 35.25 17.16
C ASP A 7 -14.71 35.38 16.65
N PHE A 8 -14.37 34.74 15.52
CA PHE A 8 -13.00 34.71 14.96
C PHE A 8 -12.91 35.07 13.47
N GLY A 9 -14.03 35.38 12.79
CA GLY A 9 -14.02 35.69 11.36
C GLY A 9 -13.69 34.50 10.45
N VAL A 10 -13.72 33.27 10.96
CA VAL A 10 -13.38 32.06 10.20
C VAL A 10 -14.63 31.47 9.57
N ASP A 11 -14.64 31.31 8.24
CA ASP A 11 -15.73 30.66 7.50
C ASP A 11 -15.24 29.44 6.72
N TYR A 12 -15.56 28.25 7.24
CA TYR A 12 -15.23 26.97 6.62
C TYR A 12 -16.06 26.63 5.37
N SER A 13 -17.12 27.39 5.06
CA SER A 13 -17.83 27.27 3.77
C SER A 13 -17.07 27.91 2.62
N GLU A 14 -16.19 28.88 2.91
CA GLU A 14 -15.34 29.56 1.91
C GLU A 14 -13.92 28.98 1.90
N THR A 15 -13.38 28.66 3.09
CA THR A 15 -12.04 28.09 3.25
C THR A 15 -12.12 26.81 4.09
N PRO A 16 -12.53 25.67 3.51
CA PRO A 16 -12.62 24.41 4.23
C PRO A 16 -11.24 23.97 4.73
N ALA A 17 -11.13 23.56 6.00
CA ALA A 17 -9.92 22.93 6.54
C ALA A 17 -10.05 21.41 6.46
N GLU A 18 -10.20 20.88 5.25
CA GLU A 18 -10.15 19.43 5.06
C GLU A 18 -8.73 18.94 5.38
N ASP A 19 -8.64 18.07 6.38
CA ASP A 19 -7.42 17.40 6.84
C ASP A 19 -7.32 15.95 6.34
N TYR A 20 -8.26 15.56 5.47
CA TYR A 20 -8.37 14.25 4.86
C TYR A 20 -8.91 14.36 3.43
N ALA A 21 -8.34 13.60 2.51
CA ALA A 21 -8.94 13.38 1.20
C ALA A 21 -8.80 11.91 0.78
N PHE A 22 -9.78 11.44 0.02
CA PHE A 22 -9.89 10.08 -0.46
C PHE A 22 -10.32 10.06 -1.93
N THR A 23 -9.70 9.20 -2.72
CA THR A 23 -10.13 8.91 -4.08
C THR A 23 -9.97 7.44 -4.39
N LEU A 24 -10.82 6.96 -5.28
CA LEU A 24 -10.87 5.59 -5.76
C LEU A 24 -11.09 5.63 -7.27
N VAL A 25 -10.15 5.04 -8.01
CA VAL A 25 -10.15 4.98 -9.47
C VAL A 25 -10.31 3.53 -9.87
N ALA A 26 -11.42 3.22 -10.54
CA ALA A 26 -11.64 1.93 -11.18
C ALA A 26 -11.35 2.05 -12.68
N TYR A 27 -10.57 1.12 -13.23
CA TYR A 27 -10.17 1.11 -14.64
C TYR A 27 -10.01 -0.32 -15.14
N GLU A 28 -9.98 -0.49 -16.45
CA GLU A 28 -9.71 -1.76 -17.12
C GLU A 28 -8.22 -1.81 -17.50
N ASP A 29 -7.55 -2.93 -17.21
CA ASP A 29 -6.18 -3.16 -17.67
C ASP A 29 -6.12 -3.66 -19.12
N GLU A 30 -4.92 -3.96 -19.62
CA GLU A 30 -4.71 -4.43 -21.00
C GLU A 30 -5.36 -5.79 -21.28
N ASP A 31 -5.62 -6.59 -20.24
CA ASP A 31 -6.22 -7.93 -20.33
C ASP A 31 -7.74 -7.91 -20.10
N GLY A 32 -8.35 -6.74 -19.88
CA GLY A 32 -9.78 -6.59 -19.63
C GLY A 32 -10.18 -6.76 -18.16
N ASN A 33 -9.23 -6.84 -17.23
CA ASN A 33 -9.54 -6.97 -15.80
C ASN A 33 -9.88 -5.61 -15.19
N ILE A 34 -10.85 -5.60 -14.27
CA ILE A 34 -11.14 -4.42 -13.48
C ILE A 34 -10.11 -4.27 -12.36
N VAL A 35 -9.38 -3.17 -12.39
CA VAL A 35 -8.37 -2.79 -11.40
C VAL A 35 -8.87 -1.60 -10.59
N LEU A 36 -8.50 -1.60 -9.30
CA LEU A 36 -8.84 -0.55 -8.35
C LEU A 36 -7.57 0.10 -7.81
N SER A 37 -7.45 1.42 -7.97
CA SER A 37 -6.44 2.23 -7.30
C SER A 37 -7.09 3.13 -6.29
N GLU A 38 -6.63 3.05 -5.04
CA GLU A 38 -7.10 3.87 -3.94
C GLU A 38 -5.98 4.80 -3.49
N ALA A 39 -6.31 6.07 -3.26
CA ALA A 39 -5.37 7.03 -2.69
C ALA A 39 -6.04 7.80 -1.57
N ARG A 40 -5.34 7.90 -0.43
CA ARG A 40 -5.77 8.65 0.73
C ARG A 40 -4.65 9.58 1.17
N THR A 41 -5.02 10.77 1.62
CA THR A 41 -4.10 11.68 2.31
C THR A 41 -4.75 12.17 3.58
N SER A 42 -3.98 12.28 4.65
CA SER A 42 -4.46 12.75 5.94
C SER A 42 -3.36 13.47 6.69
N TRP A 43 -3.72 14.57 7.36
CA TRP A 43 -2.84 15.31 8.24
C TRP A 43 -3.00 14.90 9.70
N SER A 44 -3.91 13.96 9.99
CA SER A 44 -4.21 13.49 11.35
C SER A 44 -3.33 12.31 11.79
N PHE A 45 -2.19 12.09 11.12
CA PHE A 45 -1.24 11.04 11.52
C PHE A 45 -0.44 11.45 12.77
N ILE A 46 -0.58 10.67 13.84
CA ILE A 46 0.14 10.89 15.11
C ILE A 46 1.32 9.92 15.16
N GLY A 47 2.49 10.38 14.73
CA GLY A 47 3.74 9.63 14.72
C GLY A 47 4.91 10.48 14.23
N PRO A 48 6.16 10.01 14.37
CA PRO A 48 7.31 10.76 13.88
C PRO A 48 7.33 10.77 12.34
N GLY A 49 7.41 11.96 11.74
CA GLY A 49 7.68 12.15 10.32
C GLY A 49 6.49 11.91 9.38
N LEU A 50 6.81 11.81 8.09
CA LEU A 50 5.85 11.55 7.02
C LEU A 50 5.71 10.04 6.79
N ARG A 51 4.48 9.54 6.85
CA ARG A 51 4.16 8.15 6.51
C ARG A 51 3.56 8.07 5.13
N LEU A 52 4.28 7.44 4.21
CA LEU A 52 3.76 6.98 2.93
C LEU A 52 3.60 5.47 2.99
N THR A 53 2.44 4.98 2.56
CA THR A 53 2.14 3.56 2.48
C THR A 53 1.71 3.25 1.05
N PHE A 54 2.26 2.17 0.50
CA PHE A 54 1.89 1.66 -0.82
C PHE A 54 1.61 0.17 -0.68
N GLU A 55 0.49 -0.27 -1.21
CA GLU A 55 0.08 -1.67 -1.20
C GLU A 55 -0.37 -2.08 -2.60
N VAL A 56 0.10 -3.24 -3.04
CA VAL A 56 -0.32 -3.86 -4.30
C VAL A 56 -0.76 -5.28 -4.00
N LEU A 57 -1.95 -5.62 -4.44
CA LEU A 57 -2.54 -6.95 -4.27
C LEU A 57 -2.90 -7.50 -5.64
N GLY A 58 -2.33 -8.64 -5.99
CA GLY A 58 -2.74 -9.45 -7.12
C GLY A 58 -3.18 -10.84 -6.67
N PRO A 59 -3.72 -11.68 -7.56
CA PRO A 59 -4.21 -13.01 -7.22
C PRO A 59 -3.14 -13.93 -6.59
N GLU A 60 -1.88 -13.77 -6.99
CA GLU A 60 -0.77 -14.65 -6.58
C GLU A 60 0.45 -13.87 -6.04
N TYR A 61 0.28 -12.57 -5.74
CA TYR A 61 1.34 -11.73 -5.17
C TYR A 61 0.78 -10.62 -4.30
N SER A 62 1.57 -10.19 -3.31
CA SER A 62 1.32 -8.95 -2.58
C SER A 62 2.61 -8.21 -2.32
N VAL A 63 2.52 -6.88 -2.31
CA VAL A 63 3.64 -5.98 -2.03
C VAL A 63 3.15 -4.92 -1.06
N SER A 64 3.94 -4.63 -0.02
CA SER A 64 3.70 -3.48 0.85
C SER A 64 4.98 -2.72 1.20
N ILE A 65 4.84 -1.39 1.21
CA ILE A 65 5.89 -0.44 1.57
C ILE A 65 5.31 0.51 2.61
N ASN A 66 6.08 0.80 3.65
CA ASN A 66 5.76 1.81 4.65
C ASN A 66 7.03 2.59 4.97
N THR A 67 7.07 3.90 4.75
CA THR A 67 8.29 4.71 4.94
C THR A 67 8.79 4.79 6.38
N LEU A 68 7.97 4.41 7.36
CA LEU A 68 8.39 4.33 8.76
C LEU A 68 8.99 2.95 9.11
N GLN A 69 8.97 2.01 8.18
CA GLN A 69 9.63 0.71 8.26
C GLN A 69 10.69 0.65 7.14
N GLN A 70 11.87 0.12 7.42
CA GLN A 70 12.95 0.12 6.43
C GLN A 70 12.81 -0.99 5.37
N GLU A 71 11.83 -1.88 5.52
CA GLU A 71 11.74 -3.14 4.79
C GLU A 71 10.60 -3.13 3.77
N LEU A 72 10.91 -3.59 2.56
CA LEU A 72 9.96 -3.92 1.51
C LEU A 72 9.44 -5.34 1.77
N ASN A 73 8.12 -5.49 1.92
CA ASN A 73 7.50 -6.80 2.08
C ASN A 73 6.92 -7.25 0.74
N ILE A 74 7.37 -8.40 0.25
CA ILE A 74 6.86 -9.02 -0.97
C ILE A 74 6.50 -10.47 -0.67
N PHE A 75 5.36 -10.90 -1.19
CA PHE A 75 4.93 -12.29 -1.20
C PHE A 75 4.59 -12.70 -2.63
N PHE A 76 4.99 -13.92 -3.00
CA PHE A 76 4.51 -14.62 -4.18
C PHE A 76 3.96 -15.97 -3.74
N SER A 77 2.87 -16.40 -4.36
CA SER A 77 2.36 -17.75 -4.14
C SER A 77 3.28 -18.80 -4.77
N ARG A 78 3.07 -20.06 -4.36
CA ARG A 78 3.80 -21.22 -4.92
C ARG A 78 3.46 -21.51 -6.39
N ASN A 79 2.36 -20.96 -6.91
CA ASN A 79 1.93 -21.20 -8.29
C ASN A 79 2.63 -20.27 -9.29
N VAL A 80 3.29 -19.20 -8.82
CA VAL A 80 4.05 -18.28 -9.67
C VAL A 80 5.33 -18.97 -10.14
N LYS A 81 5.36 -19.34 -11.43
CA LYS A 81 6.51 -19.98 -12.07
C LYS A 81 7.46 -18.92 -12.60
N ILE A 82 8.46 -18.56 -11.81
CA ILE A 82 9.56 -17.70 -12.26
C ILE A 82 10.60 -18.61 -12.95
N PRO A 83 11.20 -18.18 -14.08
CA PRO A 83 12.32 -18.92 -14.66
C PRO A 83 13.40 -19.09 -13.60
N PRO A 84 13.90 -20.30 -13.33
CA PRO A 84 14.87 -20.51 -12.26
C PRO A 84 16.16 -19.77 -12.63
N SER A 85 16.42 -18.64 -11.98
CA SER A 85 17.73 -18.03 -11.90
C SER A 85 18.36 -18.42 -10.56
N GLU A 86 19.68 -18.53 -10.55
CA GLU A 86 20.46 -18.90 -9.36
C GLU A 86 20.16 -17.95 -8.19
N GLU A 87 20.11 -16.64 -8.45
CA GLU A 87 19.75 -15.60 -7.49
C GLU A 87 18.33 -15.76 -6.92
N PHE A 88 17.37 -16.24 -7.72
CA PHE A 88 16.00 -16.45 -7.26
C PHE A 88 15.91 -17.65 -6.31
N VAL A 89 16.64 -18.73 -6.61
CA VAL A 89 16.68 -19.94 -5.77
C VAL A 89 17.33 -19.63 -4.42
N GLU A 90 18.42 -18.86 -4.41
CA GLU A 90 19.08 -18.42 -3.18
C GLU A 90 18.17 -17.55 -2.31
N LYS A 91 17.45 -16.61 -2.93
CA LYS A 91 16.51 -15.72 -2.23
C LYS A 91 15.33 -16.50 -1.64
N GLN A 92 14.75 -17.43 -2.40
CA GLN A 92 13.65 -18.26 -1.91
C GLN A 92 14.08 -19.16 -0.73
N ALA A 93 15.28 -19.75 -0.79
CA ALA A 93 15.82 -20.57 0.28
C ALA A 93 16.07 -19.77 1.57
N ALA A 94 16.48 -18.50 1.44
CA ALA A 94 16.68 -17.60 2.57
C ALA A 94 15.36 -17.13 3.21
N GLU A 95 14.31 -16.88 2.42
CA GLU A 95 13.02 -16.37 2.89
C GLU A 95 12.11 -17.46 3.50
N GLN A 96 12.10 -18.68 2.94
CA GLN A 96 11.15 -19.73 3.35
C GLN A 96 11.68 -20.65 4.46
N GLY A 97 12.99 -20.64 4.72
CA GLY A 97 13.65 -21.62 5.58
C GLY A 97 13.66 -23.00 4.91
N PHE A 98 14.85 -23.49 4.56
CA PHE A 98 15.02 -24.81 3.98
C PHE A 98 14.55 -25.91 4.95
N ASN A 99 13.40 -26.53 4.69
CA ASN A 99 12.95 -27.73 5.41
C ASN A 99 13.41 -28.96 4.64
N ALA A 100 14.50 -29.56 5.11
CA ALA A 100 15.16 -30.73 4.54
C ALA A 100 14.40 -32.06 4.75
N ASN A 101 13.07 -32.10 4.59
CA ASN A 101 12.27 -33.27 4.97
C ASN A 101 11.24 -33.74 3.93
N ASP A 102 11.39 -33.39 2.65
CA ASP A 102 10.59 -34.00 1.58
C ASP A 102 11.50 -34.73 0.60
N THR A 103 12.01 -35.89 1.03
CA THR A 103 12.44 -36.98 0.15
C THR A 103 11.88 -38.29 0.67
N GLU A 104 10.68 -38.65 0.19
CA GLU A 104 10.25 -40.02 -0.08
C GLU A 104 9.48 -40.06 -1.40
#